data_AF-A0A7L5SMM9-F1
#
_entry.id   AF-A0A7L5SMM9-F1
#
_cell.length_a   1.000
_cell.length_b   1.000
_cell.length_c   1.000
_cell.angle_alpha   90.00
_cell.angle_beta   90.00
_cell.angle_gamma   90.00
#
_symmetry.space_group_name_H-M   'P 1'
#
loop_
_entity.id
_entity.type
_entity.pdbx_description
1 polymer ?
#
loop_
_entity_poly.entity_id
_entity_poly.type
_entity_poly.pdbx_seq_one_letter_code
_entity_poly.pdbx_strand_id
1 'polypeptide(L)'
;MLPNAKSVKKGVPVGYPHTLTGAISAAAHFYDVGDPFDPAATEQQYRITAEPGKEKQIGDDALRLSMGLRATAGLPLLGESDDANYYTLQSRAYRVASASRDRVRVWILTDTELSARGVTDSDTTVQTADLVWAAGDWKFTSLDGKGHKPDPAVPDSAQAVNAGWRALAYAK
;
A
#
# COMPACT_ATOMS: atom_id res chain seq x y z
N MET A 1 -1.39 -11.77 -16.07
CA MET A 1 -2.15 -11.88 -14.80
C MET A 1 -1.19 -11.78 -13.65
N LEU A 2 -1.64 -11.20 -12.54
CA LEU A 2 -0.88 -10.99 -11.31
C LEU A 2 -1.03 -12.21 -10.38
N PRO A 3 0.06 -12.72 -9.77
CA PRO A 3 0.00 -13.85 -8.85
C PRO A 3 -0.63 -13.49 -7.50
N ASN A 4 -1.33 -14.45 -6.90
CA ASN A 4 -1.78 -14.35 -5.50
C ASN A 4 -0.62 -14.66 -4.52
N ALA A 5 -0.78 -14.20 -3.28
CA ALA A 5 0.12 -14.58 -2.19
C ALA A 5 0.05 -16.09 -1.90
N LYS A 6 1.15 -16.66 -1.41
CA LYS A 6 1.19 -18.08 -1.02
C LYS A 6 0.58 -18.33 0.35
N SER A 7 0.58 -17.33 1.23
CA SER A 7 0.12 -17.46 2.62
C SER A 7 -0.30 -16.11 3.19
N VAL A 8 -0.94 -16.13 4.35
CA VAL A 8 -1.32 -14.93 5.11
C VAL A 8 -0.68 -15.00 6.49
N LYS A 9 0.00 -13.93 6.92
CA LYS A 9 0.63 -13.79 8.23
C LYS A 9 -0.03 -12.64 8.97
N LYS A 10 -0.83 -12.95 10.00
CA LYS A 10 -1.57 -11.96 10.80
C LYS A 10 -2.38 -10.98 9.93
N GLY A 11 -3.17 -11.51 9.00
CA GLY A 11 -3.95 -10.69 8.05
C GLY A 11 -3.16 -10.15 6.86
N VAL A 12 -1.82 -10.16 6.90
CA VAL A 12 -0.99 -9.65 5.81
C VAL A 12 -0.65 -10.76 4.79
N PRO A 13 -1.03 -10.63 3.52
CA PRO A 13 -0.72 -11.62 2.48
C PRO A 13 0.77 -11.56 2.11
N VAL A 14 1.48 -12.69 2.14
CA VAL A 14 2.95 -12.78 1.97
C VAL A 14 3.36 -13.98 1.10
N GLY A 15 4.61 -13.96 0.64
CA GLY A 15 5.23 -15.07 -0.09
C GLY A 15 4.99 -15.00 -1.60
N TYR A 16 5.01 -13.80 -2.17
CA TYR A 16 4.86 -13.59 -3.61
C TYR A 16 6.06 -14.16 -4.39
N PRO A 17 5.91 -14.56 -5.66
CA PRO A 17 7.04 -15.06 -6.45
C PRO A 17 8.08 -13.97 -6.74
N HIS A 18 9.37 -14.36 -6.83
CA HIS A 18 10.50 -13.49 -7.19
C HIS A 18 10.46 -13.07 -8.67
N THR A 19 9.50 -12.23 -9.00
CA THR A 19 9.20 -11.77 -10.36
C THR A 19 8.65 -10.34 -10.28
N LEU A 20 8.72 -9.60 -11.38
CA LEU A 20 8.12 -8.26 -11.45
C LEU A 20 6.62 -8.27 -11.13
N THR A 21 5.88 -9.25 -11.66
CA THR A 21 4.44 -9.39 -11.37
C THR A 21 4.17 -9.75 -9.91
N GLY A 22 5.05 -10.53 -9.28
CA GLY A 22 5.03 -10.75 -7.84
C GLY A 22 5.22 -9.47 -7.03
N ALA A 23 6.16 -8.60 -7.43
CA ALA A 23 6.38 -7.30 -6.77
C ALA A 23 5.15 -6.39 -6.88
N ILE A 24 4.55 -6.31 -8.08
CA ILE A 24 3.33 -5.51 -8.32
C ILE A 24 2.17 -6.03 -7.45
N SER A 25 2.01 -7.35 -7.36
CA SER A 25 0.95 -7.97 -6.55
C SER A 25 1.17 -7.73 -5.06
N ALA A 26 2.41 -7.83 -4.59
CA ALA A 26 2.77 -7.53 -3.22
C ALA A 26 2.45 -6.07 -2.87
N ALA A 27 2.87 -5.12 -3.72
CA ALA A 27 2.60 -3.69 -3.52
C ALA A 27 1.10 -3.40 -3.38
N ALA A 28 0.29 -3.88 -4.33
CA ALA A 28 -1.15 -3.65 -4.33
C ALA A 28 -1.81 -4.24 -3.07
N HIS A 29 -1.60 -5.53 -2.80
CA HIS A 29 -2.21 -6.16 -1.63
C HIS A 29 -1.72 -5.60 -0.30
N PHE A 30 -0.47 -5.14 -0.19
CA PHE A 30 -0.03 -4.48 1.04
C PHE A 30 -0.79 -3.17 1.28
N TYR A 31 -1.17 -2.42 0.25
CA TYR A 31 -2.05 -1.27 0.44
C TYR A 31 -3.49 -1.69 0.73
N ASP A 32 -4.00 -2.72 0.03
CA ASP A 32 -5.41 -3.14 0.13
C ASP A 32 -5.82 -3.68 1.50
N VAL A 33 -4.87 -4.27 2.25
CA VAL A 33 -5.16 -4.80 3.60
C VAL A 33 -4.90 -3.80 4.72
N GLY A 34 -4.38 -2.62 4.40
CA GLY A 34 -4.04 -1.60 5.38
C GLY A 34 -5.23 -0.71 5.73
N ASP A 35 -5.33 -0.36 7.00
CA ASP A 35 -6.18 0.72 7.49
C ASP A 35 -5.31 1.75 8.22
N PRO A 36 -4.90 2.85 7.54
CA PRO A 36 -4.09 3.89 8.15
C PRO A 36 -4.75 4.60 9.35
N PHE A 37 -6.03 4.35 9.64
CA PHE A 37 -6.70 4.82 10.85
C PHE A 37 -6.61 3.87 12.03
N ASP A 38 -6.09 2.65 11.88
CA ASP A 38 -5.69 1.79 13.01
C ASP A 38 -4.15 1.84 13.17
N PRO A 39 -3.60 2.61 14.13
CA PRO A 39 -2.16 2.77 14.26
C PRO A 39 -1.43 1.48 14.67
N ALA A 40 -2.07 0.62 15.46
CA ALA A 40 -1.46 -0.62 15.94
C ALA A 40 -1.44 -1.69 14.85
N ALA A 41 -2.54 -1.83 14.10
CA ALA A 41 -2.60 -2.72 12.94
C ALA A 41 -1.65 -2.23 11.83
N THR A 42 -1.63 -0.93 11.56
CA THR A 42 -0.70 -0.30 10.60
C THR A 42 0.75 -0.58 10.96
N GLU A 43 1.15 -0.34 12.21
CA GLU A 43 2.51 -0.65 12.68
C GLU A 43 2.85 -2.13 12.48
N GLN A 44 1.96 -3.04 12.89
CA GLN A 44 2.17 -4.48 12.78
C GLN A 44 2.32 -4.92 11.32
N GLN A 45 1.47 -4.43 10.43
CA GLN A 45 1.52 -4.73 9.01
C GLN A 45 2.86 -4.30 8.43
N TYR A 46 3.26 -3.05 8.67
CA TYR A 46 4.50 -2.52 8.10
C TYR A 46 5.74 -3.20 8.67
N ARG A 47 5.71 -3.69 9.92
CA ARG A 47 6.77 -4.58 10.46
C ARG A 47 6.85 -5.92 9.71
N ILE A 48 5.74 -6.48 9.24
CA ILE A 48 5.70 -7.76 8.49
C ILE A 48 6.19 -7.60 7.05
N THR A 49 5.86 -6.47 6.44
CA THR A 49 6.19 -6.16 5.04
C THR A 49 7.51 -5.45 4.88
N ALA A 50 8.19 -5.04 5.96
CA ALA A 50 9.46 -4.34 5.93
C ALA A 50 10.63 -5.23 5.49
N GLU A 51 11.64 -4.60 4.87
CA GLU A 51 12.95 -5.19 4.60
C GLU A 51 13.58 -5.69 5.92
N PRO A 52 14.23 -6.88 5.92
CA PRO A 52 14.92 -7.39 7.10
C PRO A 52 15.91 -6.38 7.69
N GLY A 53 15.85 -6.17 9.00
CA GLY A 53 16.66 -5.18 9.72
C GLY A 53 16.07 -3.76 9.75
N LYS A 54 14.97 -3.50 9.05
CA LYS A 54 14.25 -2.23 9.06
C LYS A 54 12.85 -2.30 9.66
N GLU A 55 12.45 -3.45 10.20
CA GLU A 55 11.10 -3.69 10.70
C GLU A 55 10.70 -2.66 11.76
N LYS A 56 11.58 -2.40 12.72
CA LYS A 56 11.31 -1.39 13.75
C LYS A 56 11.19 0.00 13.16
N GLN A 57 12.12 0.41 12.29
CA GLN A 57 12.09 1.74 11.70
C GLN A 57 10.81 1.97 10.90
N ILE A 58 10.51 1.09 9.94
CA ILE A 58 9.35 1.23 9.05
C ILE A 58 8.05 1.09 9.85
N GLY A 59 8.01 0.21 10.86
CA GLY A 59 6.88 0.11 11.78
C GLY A 59 6.62 1.40 12.57
N ASP A 60 7.66 1.95 13.20
CA ASP A 60 7.57 3.19 13.98
C ASP A 60 7.19 4.40 13.09
N ASP A 61 7.68 4.44 11.85
CA ASP A 61 7.32 5.47 10.88
C ASP A 61 5.84 5.34 10.47
N ALA A 62 5.32 4.10 10.33
CA ALA A 62 3.94 3.84 9.97
C ALA A 62 2.98 4.19 11.11
N LEU A 63 3.38 3.88 12.34
CA LEU A 63 2.68 4.30 13.56
C LEU A 63 2.57 5.83 13.60
N ARG A 64 3.67 6.56 13.35
CA ARG A 64 3.69 8.02 13.35
C ARG A 64 2.82 8.62 12.24
N LEU A 65 2.85 8.03 11.04
CA LEU A 65 1.99 8.42 9.92
C LEU A 65 0.51 8.29 10.32
N SER A 66 0.12 7.13 10.83
CA SER A 66 -1.25 6.84 11.25
C SER A 66 -1.74 7.79 12.36
N MET A 67 -0.93 7.99 13.41
CA MET A 67 -1.22 8.98 14.45
C MET A 67 -1.38 10.39 13.90
N GLY A 68 -0.57 10.77 12.90
CA GLY A 68 -0.66 12.06 12.21
C GLY A 68 -1.97 12.22 11.44
N LEU A 69 -2.37 11.19 10.68
CA LEU A 69 -3.64 11.17 9.96
C LEU A 69 -4.84 11.30 10.92
N ARG A 70 -4.82 10.55 12.03
CA ARG A 70 -5.85 10.65 13.08
C ARG A 70 -5.88 12.03 13.72
N ALA A 71 -4.73 12.63 14.00
CA ALA A 71 -4.64 13.99 14.54
C ALA A 71 -5.25 15.03 13.57
N THR A 72 -4.96 14.93 12.27
CA THR A 72 -5.55 15.79 11.24
C THR A 72 -7.07 15.63 11.16
N ALA A 73 -7.58 14.41 11.36
CA ALA A 73 -9.01 14.12 11.45
C ALA A 73 -9.65 14.49 12.81
N GLY A 74 -8.88 15.02 13.76
CA GLY A 74 -9.35 15.37 15.10
C GLY A 74 -9.71 14.16 15.96
N LEU A 75 -9.16 12.98 15.66
CA LEU A 75 -9.38 11.76 16.43
C LEU A 75 -8.31 11.60 17.52
N PRO A 76 -8.56 10.80 18.57
CA PRO A 76 -7.51 10.37 19.49
C PRO A 76 -6.36 9.71 18.71
N LEU A 77 -5.11 9.99 19.11
CA LEU A 77 -3.92 9.52 18.37
C LEU A 77 -3.85 7.99 18.24
N LEU A 78 -4.39 7.28 19.23
CA LEU A 78 -4.47 5.82 19.28
C LEU A 78 -5.93 5.37 19.31
N GLY A 79 -6.18 4.15 18.87
CA GLY A 79 -7.49 3.51 18.84
C GLY A 79 -7.61 2.60 17.62
N GLU A 80 -8.44 1.57 17.74
CA GLU A 80 -8.82 0.73 16.60
C GLU A 80 -9.70 1.54 15.63
N SER A 81 -9.77 1.11 14.37
CA SER A 81 -10.75 1.64 13.44
C SER A 81 -12.13 1.05 13.70
N ASP A 82 -13.16 1.78 13.26
CA ASP A 82 -14.56 1.37 13.37
C ASP A 82 -15.38 1.92 12.18
N ASP A 83 -16.67 1.61 12.13
CA ASP A 83 -17.57 2.04 11.05
C ASP A 83 -17.68 3.57 10.89
N ALA A 84 -17.27 4.36 11.88
CA ALA A 84 -17.27 5.82 11.84
C ALA A 84 -15.87 6.41 11.63
N ASN A 85 -14.81 5.61 11.78
CA ASN A 85 -13.42 6.04 11.77
C ASN A 85 -12.55 4.97 11.10
N TYR A 86 -12.43 5.05 9.78
CA TYR A 86 -11.62 4.12 8.98
C TYR A 86 -10.95 4.84 7.81
N TYR A 87 -9.90 4.24 7.29
CA TYR A 87 -9.32 4.63 6.02
C TYR A 87 -9.04 3.37 5.20
N THR A 88 -9.82 3.15 4.14
CA THR A 88 -9.58 2.03 3.21
C THR A 88 -8.87 2.50 1.94
N LEU A 89 -8.06 1.59 1.38
CA LEU A 89 -7.41 1.75 0.09
C LEU A 89 -7.82 0.57 -0.78
N GLN A 90 -8.21 0.85 -2.02
CA GLN A 90 -8.50 -0.17 -3.02
C GLN A 90 -7.63 0.07 -4.26
N SER A 91 -6.65 -0.79 -4.45
CA SER A 91 -5.75 -0.75 -5.60
C SER A 91 -6.51 -1.06 -6.90
N ARG A 92 -6.37 -0.19 -7.90
CA ARG A 92 -7.06 -0.28 -9.20
C ARG A 92 -6.12 -0.57 -10.35
N ALA A 93 -5.01 0.18 -10.40
CA ALA A 93 -4.05 0.12 -11.48
C ALA A 93 -2.64 0.31 -10.97
N TYR A 94 -1.66 -0.03 -11.80
CA TYR A 94 -0.25 0.14 -11.50
C TYR A 94 0.50 0.76 -12.67
N ARG A 95 1.63 1.39 -12.35
CA ARG A 95 2.63 1.84 -13.31
C ARG A 95 4.01 1.59 -12.73
N VAL A 96 4.84 0.85 -13.46
CA VAL A 96 6.21 0.53 -13.04
C VAL A 96 7.10 1.75 -13.31
N ALA A 97 7.75 2.26 -12.27
CA ALA A 97 8.68 3.38 -12.40
C ALA A 97 10.09 2.88 -12.72
N SER A 98 10.53 1.82 -12.05
CA SER A 98 11.81 1.15 -12.31
C SER A 98 11.76 -0.30 -11.84
N ALA A 99 12.55 -1.17 -12.48
CA ALA A 99 12.63 -2.58 -12.12
C ALA A 99 14.02 -3.16 -12.41
N SER A 100 14.55 -3.88 -11.43
CA SER A 100 15.64 -4.84 -11.57
C SER A 100 15.18 -6.19 -11.01
N ARG A 101 16.07 -7.19 -11.00
CA ARG A 101 15.76 -8.51 -10.46
C ARG A 101 15.30 -8.46 -9.00
N ASP A 102 15.96 -7.64 -8.18
CA ASP A 102 15.80 -7.64 -6.73
C ASP A 102 15.21 -6.34 -6.18
N ARG A 103 14.97 -5.34 -7.03
CA ARG A 103 14.38 -4.06 -6.62
C ARG A 103 13.34 -3.57 -7.63
N VAL A 104 12.19 -3.16 -7.14
CA VAL A 104 11.10 -2.64 -7.98
C VAL A 104 10.53 -1.40 -7.33
N ARG A 105 10.35 -0.34 -8.13
CA ARG A 105 9.50 0.79 -7.77
C ARG A 105 8.24 0.75 -8.61
N VAL A 106 7.10 0.72 -7.95
CA VAL A 106 5.80 0.74 -8.60
C VAL A 106 4.92 1.81 -7.98
N TRP A 107 4.21 2.54 -8.83
CA TRP A 107 3.11 3.40 -8.43
C TRP A 107 1.82 2.61 -8.51
N ILE A 108 1.00 2.70 -7.47
CA ILE A 108 -0.30 2.06 -7.39
C ILE A 108 -1.36 3.16 -7.34
N LEU A 109 -2.28 3.14 -8.30
CA LEU A 109 -3.47 3.98 -8.30
C LEU A 109 -4.50 3.33 -7.38
N THR A 110 -4.89 4.03 -6.33
CA THR A 110 -5.80 3.53 -5.30
C THR A 110 -7.02 4.43 -5.21
N ASP A 111 -8.21 3.84 -5.23
CA ASP A 111 -9.39 4.52 -4.70
C ASP A 111 -9.29 4.49 -3.17
N THR A 112 -9.58 5.62 -2.55
CA THR A 112 -9.46 5.80 -1.10
C THR A 112 -10.79 6.25 -0.54
N GLU A 113 -11.17 5.65 0.58
CA GLU A 113 -12.34 6.08 1.34
C GLU A 113 -11.92 6.34 2.78
N LEU A 114 -12.11 7.59 3.20
CA LEU A 114 -11.78 8.07 4.53
C LEU A 114 -13.09 8.40 5.24
N SER A 115 -13.35 7.76 6.38
CA SER A 115 -14.42 8.18 7.29
C SER A 115 -13.83 8.68 8.59
N ALA A 116 -14.24 9.87 9.02
CA ALA A 116 -13.90 10.42 10.32
C ALA A 116 -15.15 10.96 11.00
N ARG A 117 -15.47 10.44 12.18
CA ARG A 117 -16.70 10.78 12.93
C ARG A 117 -17.97 10.59 12.09
N GLY A 118 -17.98 9.57 11.23
CA GLY A 118 -19.10 9.22 10.36
C GLY A 118 -19.28 10.13 9.13
N VAL A 119 -18.34 11.06 8.87
CA VAL A 119 -18.31 11.83 7.63
C VAL A 119 -17.31 11.16 6.70
N THR A 120 -17.80 10.71 5.53
CA THR A 120 -17.01 9.98 4.55
C THR A 120 -16.64 10.89 3.38
N ASP A 121 -15.37 10.81 2.97
CA ASP A 121 -14.83 11.42 1.76
C ASP A 121 -14.13 10.34 0.91
N SER A 122 -14.17 10.50 -0.40
CA SER A 122 -13.58 9.55 -1.34
C SER A 122 -12.72 10.28 -2.37
N ASP A 123 -11.55 9.72 -2.64
CA ASP A 123 -10.60 10.27 -3.61
C ASP A 123 -9.91 9.14 -4.38
N THR A 124 -9.22 9.48 -5.47
CA THR A 124 -8.30 8.57 -6.16
C THR A 124 -6.88 9.12 -5.97
N THR A 125 -6.03 8.33 -5.32
CA THR A 125 -4.66 8.72 -4.98
C THR A 125 -3.63 7.79 -5.61
N VAL A 126 -2.37 8.23 -5.62
CA VAL A 126 -1.22 7.43 -6.07
C VAL A 126 -0.31 7.12 -4.89
N GLN A 127 -0.18 5.84 -4.59
CA GLN A 127 0.76 5.28 -3.63
C GLN A 127 2.07 4.90 -4.32
N THR A 128 3.20 5.01 -3.63
CA THR A 128 4.51 4.61 -4.15
C THR A 128 5.08 3.48 -3.33
N ALA A 129 5.29 2.32 -3.95
CA ALA A 129 5.92 1.17 -3.34
C ALA A 129 7.36 1.01 -3.82
N ASP A 130 8.30 1.17 -2.90
CA ASP A 130 9.71 0.80 -3.08
C ASP A 130 9.96 -0.58 -2.46
N LEU A 131 10.16 -1.58 -3.31
CA LEU A 131 10.27 -2.97 -2.93
C LEU A 131 11.67 -3.55 -3.17
N VAL A 132 12.10 -4.41 -2.26
CA VAL A 132 13.28 -5.27 -2.40
C VAL A 132 12.88 -6.73 -2.23
N TRP A 133 13.50 -7.63 -2.99
CA TRP A 133 13.40 -9.06 -2.76
C TRP A 133 14.31 -9.46 -1.60
N ALA A 134 13.73 -9.90 -0.49
CA ALA A 134 14.49 -10.28 0.70
C ALA A 134 13.72 -11.32 1.52
N ALA A 135 14.47 -12.25 2.15
CA ALA A 135 13.91 -13.30 2.99
C ALA A 135 12.77 -14.11 2.32
N GLY A 136 12.86 -14.32 1.00
CA GLY A 136 11.90 -15.12 0.23
C GLY A 136 10.60 -14.41 -0.14
N ASP A 137 10.54 -13.07 -0.04
CA ASP A 137 9.35 -12.28 -0.40
C ASP A 137 9.73 -10.86 -0.87
N TRP A 138 8.76 -10.12 -1.39
CA TRP A 138 8.91 -8.69 -1.68
C TRP A 138 8.61 -7.86 -0.43
N LYS A 139 9.50 -6.90 -0.11
CA LYS A 139 9.48 -6.12 1.12
C LYS A 139 9.62 -4.63 0.86
N PHE A 140 8.88 -3.79 1.59
CA PHE A 140 9.05 -2.35 1.58
C PHE A 140 10.42 -1.94 2.13
N THR A 141 11.09 -1.03 1.42
CA THR A 141 12.36 -0.44 1.89
C THR A 141 12.17 0.86 2.66
N SER A 142 11.00 1.49 2.52
CA SER A 142 10.54 2.72 3.17
C SER A 142 9.02 2.88 3.01
N LEU A 143 8.41 3.76 3.82
CA LEU A 143 7.03 4.22 3.63
C LEU A 143 6.95 5.33 2.58
N ASP A 144 7.91 6.24 2.63
CA ASP A 144 7.94 7.40 1.76
C ASP A 144 8.64 7.00 0.47
N GLY A 145 7.85 6.84 -0.60
CA GLY A 145 8.40 6.74 -1.94
C GLY A 145 9.12 8.04 -2.29
N LYS A 146 10.43 7.96 -2.57
CA LYS A 146 11.21 9.16 -2.93
C LYS A 146 11.02 9.50 -4.41
N GLY A 147 10.61 10.73 -4.73
CA GLY A 147 10.62 11.29 -6.09
C GLY A 147 9.26 11.80 -6.57
N HIS A 148 9.23 12.28 -7.81
CA HIS A 148 7.99 12.74 -8.44
C HIS A 148 7.08 11.54 -8.75
N LYS A 149 5.86 11.54 -8.18
CA LYS A 149 4.81 10.58 -8.50
C LYS A 149 3.95 11.11 -9.66
N PRO A 150 3.43 10.25 -10.55
CA PRO A 150 2.46 10.66 -11.55
C PRO A 150 1.21 11.26 -10.90
N ASP A 151 0.54 12.13 -11.64
CA ASP A 151 -0.79 12.60 -11.25
C ASP A 151 -1.77 11.41 -11.20
N PRO A 152 -2.70 11.40 -10.22
CA PRO A 152 -3.81 10.47 -10.25
C PRO A 152 -4.62 10.64 -11.54
N ALA A 153 -5.16 9.54 -12.04
CA ALA A 153 -6.07 9.52 -13.17
C ALA A 153 -7.29 8.68 -12.80
N VAL A 154 -8.44 8.94 -13.40
CA VAL A 154 -9.64 8.11 -13.19
C VAL A 154 -9.30 6.66 -13.59
N PRO A 155 -9.47 5.66 -12.71
CA PRO A 155 -9.19 4.27 -13.03
C PRO A 155 -9.90 3.82 -14.30
N ASP A 156 -9.23 2.96 -15.08
CA ASP A 156 -9.77 2.37 -16.32
C ASP A 156 -10.14 3.38 -17.44
N SER A 157 -9.90 4.67 -17.24
CA SER A 157 -10.15 5.72 -18.24
C SER A 157 -9.11 5.71 -19.36
N ALA A 158 -9.47 6.25 -20.54
CA ALA A 158 -8.53 6.46 -21.63
C ALA A 158 -7.34 7.36 -21.21
N GLN A 159 -7.57 8.33 -20.32
CA GLN A 159 -6.51 9.16 -19.74
C GLN A 159 -5.52 8.31 -18.94
N ALA A 160 -6.01 7.40 -18.09
CA ALA A 160 -5.15 6.53 -17.31
C ALA A 160 -4.31 5.61 -18.23
N VAL A 161 -4.93 5.02 -19.24
CA VAL A 161 -4.23 4.19 -20.24
C VAL A 161 -3.16 4.98 -20.98
N ASN A 162 -3.48 6.19 -21.45
CA ASN A 162 -2.52 7.07 -22.14
C ASN A 162 -1.38 7.53 -21.23
N ALA A 163 -1.64 7.68 -19.93
CA ALA A 163 -0.64 7.97 -18.91
C ALA A 163 0.19 6.73 -18.48
N GLY A 164 -0.04 5.57 -19.10
CA GLY A 164 0.73 4.34 -18.89
C GLY A 164 0.28 3.48 -17.70
N TRP A 165 -0.90 3.76 -17.13
CA TRP A 165 -1.50 2.91 -16.11
C TRP A 165 -2.00 1.60 -16.71
N ARG A 166 -1.82 0.51 -15.95
CA ARG A 166 -2.31 -0.82 -16.30
C ARG A 166 -3.22 -1.33 -15.20
N ALA A 167 -4.41 -1.80 -15.55
CA ALA A 167 -5.35 -2.37 -14.59
C ALA A 167 -4.73 -3.56 -13.83
N LEU A 168 -5.03 -3.68 -12.54
CA LEU A 168 -4.69 -4.86 -11.76
C LEU A 168 -5.64 -6.00 -12.14
N ALA A 169 -5.07 -7.12 -12.58
CA ALA A 169 -5.83 -8.30 -12.99
C ALA A 169 -5.14 -9.56 -12.46
N TYR A 170 -5.71 -10.15 -11.40
CA TYR A 170 -5.17 -11.32 -10.71
C TYR A 170 -5.54 -12.63 -11.40
N ALA A 171 -4.68 -13.63 -11.24
CA ALA A 171 -5.01 -14.99 -11.62
C ALA A 171 -6.17 -15.51 -10.75
N LYS A 172 -7.10 -16.23 -11.37
CA LYS A 172 -8.17 -16.95 -10.68
C LYS A 172 -7.61 -18.12 -9.87
#